data_AF-A0A3D5JJ53-F1
#
_entry.id   AF-A0A3D5JJ53-F1
#
_cell.length_a   1.000
_cell.length_b   1.000
_cell.length_c   1.000
_cell.angle_alpha   90.00
_cell.angle_beta   90.00
_cell.angle_gamma   90.00
#
_symmetry.space_group_name_H-M   'P 1'
#
loop_
_entity.id
_entity.type
_entity.pdbx_description
1 polymer ?
#
loop_
_entity_poly.entity_id
_entity_poly.type
_entity_poly.pdbx_seq_one_letter_code
_entity_poly.pdbx_strand_id
1 'polypeptide(L)' 'MTDDIAHSPAAHLKDIASDAKAWPFAEARDLVKRLDGKGHDGEVLFETGYGPSGLPHIGTFGEVVRTSMVR' A
#
# COMPACT_ATOMS: atom_id res chain seq x y z
N MET A 1 8.33 33.61 -19.40
CA MET A 1 9.35 32.97 -18.56
C MET A 1 8.71 32.64 -17.21
N THR A 2 7.44 32.22 -17.17
CA THR A 2 6.90 30.86 -17.39
C THR A 2 7.42 29.83 -16.39
N ASP A 3 6.62 29.70 -15.34
CA ASP A 3 6.25 28.47 -14.62
C ASP A 3 7.24 27.87 -13.62
N ASP A 4 7.50 28.65 -12.56
CA ASP A 4 7.90 28.12 -11.25
C ASP A 4 6.65 27.57 -10.52
N ILE A 5 6.03 26.53 -11.09
CA ILE A 5 4.91 25.84 -10.44
C ILE A 5 5.50 24.92 -9.36
N ALA A 6 5.44 25.41 -8.13
CA ALA A 6 5.68 24.64 -6.92
C ALA A 6 4.94 23.30 -6.99
N HIS A 7 5.68 22.20 -7.18
CA HIS A 7 5.13 20.87 -7.00
C HIS A 7 4.71 20.76 -5.53
N SER A 8 3.42 20.49 -5.29
CA SER A 8 2.92 20.24 -3.94
C SER A 8 3.76 19.12 -3.31
N PRO A 9 4.16 19.22 -2.03
CA PRO A 9 4.89 18.16 -1.34
C PRO A 9 4.22 16.78 -1.48
N ALA A 10 2.87 16.76 -1.55
CA ALA A 10 2.11 15.53 -1.76
C ALA A 10 2.31 14.91 -3.15
N ALA A 11 2.40 15.73 -4.21
CA ALA A 11 2.66 15.25 -5.56
C ALA A 11 4.08 14.65 -5.65
N HIS A 12 5.07 15.36 -5.09
CA HIS A 12 6.44 14.87 -5.04
C HIS A 12 6.59 13.56 -4.25
N LEU A 13 5.88 13.40 -3.13
CA LEU A 13 5.85 12.13 -2.38
C LEU A 13 5.18 11.00 -3.17
N LYS A 14 4.16 11.30 -3.96
CA LYS A 14 3.48 10.33 -4.83
C LYS A 14 4.41 9.83 -5.94
N ASP A 15 5.21 10.72 -6.51
CA ASP A 15 6.19 10.34 -7.55
C ASP A 15 7.26 9.41 -6.96
N ILE A 16 7.81 9.78 -5.79
CA ILE A 16 8.77 8.92 -5.06
C ILE A 16 8.16 7.55 -4.74
N ALA A 17 6.92 7.51 -4.24
CA ALA A 17 6.24 6.26 -3.93
C ALA A 17 6.00 5.40 -5.18
N SER A 18 5.72 6.05 -6.31
CA SER A 18 5.49 5.37 -7.60
C SER A 18 6.74 4.65 -8.11
N ASP A 19 7.92 5.22 -7.86
CA ASP A 19 9.22 4.64 -8.27
C ASP A 19 9.89 3.76 -7.20
N ALA A 20 9.39 3.79 -5.96
CA ALA A 20 9.96 3.04 -4.86
C ALA A 20 9.90 1.52 -5.10
N LYS A 21 11.05 0.88 -4.87
CA LYS A 21 11.24 -0.58 -4.97
C LYS A 21 10.90 -1.35 -3.70
N ALA A 22 10.66 -0.64 -2.59
CA ALA A 22 10.25 -1.29 -1.35
C ALA A 22 8.92 -2.03 -1.57
N TRP A 23 8.81 -3.23 -0.99
CA TRP A 23 7.67 -4.13 -1.19
C TRP A 23 6.30 -3.44 -1.05
N PRO A 24 6.03 -2.58 -0.06
CA PRO A 24 4.68 -2.03 0.11
C PRO A 24 4.18 -1.20 -1.07
N PHE A 25 5.07 -0.45 -1.72
CA PHE A 25 4.72 0.36 -2.90
C PHE A 25 4.57 -0.52 -4.15
N ALA A 26 5.38 -1.56 -4.28
CA ALA A 26 5.22 -2.54 -5.36
C ALA A 26 3.88 -3.27 -5.25
N GLU A 27 3.52 -3.74 -4.06
CA GLU A 27 2.24 -4.38 -3.77
C GLU A 27 1.07 -3.44 -4.05
N ALA A 28 1.14 -2.17 -3.62
CA ALA A 28 0.10 -1.17 -3.89
C ALA A 28 -0.15 -0.99 -5.40
N ARG A 29 0.92 -0.87 -6.20
CA ARG A 29 0.79 -0.76 -7.66
C ARG A 29 0.16 -1.99 -8.28
N ASP A 30 0.52 -3.18 -7.82
CA ASP A 30 -0.02 -4.43 -8.36
C ASP A 30 -1.48 -4.66 -7.94
N LEU A 31 -1.87 -4.23 -6.73
CA LEU A 31 -3.27 -4.20 -6.30
C LEU A 31 -4.11 -3.24 -7.15
N VAL A 32 -3.63 -2.01 -7.40
CA VAL A 32 -4.33 -1.05 -8.27
C VAL A 32 -4.57 -1.64 -9.66
N LYS A 33 -3.55 -2.24 -10.28
CA LYS A 33 -3.69 -2.93 -11.58
C LYS A 33 -4.70 -4.09 -11.52
N ARG A 34 -4.74 -4.83 -10.41
CA ARG A 34 -5.66 -5.96 -10.22
C ARG A 34 -7.11 -5.50 -10.03
N LEU A 35 -7.32 -4.33 -9.47
CA LEU A 35 -8.63 -3.73 -9.23
C LEU A 35 -9.15 -2.95 -10.44
N ASP A 36 -8.24 -2.50 -11.31
CA ASP A 36 -8.59 -1.84 -12.57
C ASP A 36 -9.55 -2.72 -13.40
N GLY A 37 -10.62 -2.10 -13.90
CA GLY A 37 -11.67 -2.77 -14.66
C GLY A 37 -12.62 -3.69 -13.87
N LYS A 38 -12.44 -3.86 -12.55
CA LYS A 38 -13.35 -4.69 -11.71
C LYS A 38 -14.60 -3.97 -11.21
N GLY A 39 -14.77 -2.69 -11.56
CA GLY A 39 -15.94 -1.88 -11.16
C GLY A 39 -16.08 -1.74 -9.64
N HIS A 40 -14.95 -1.72 -8.92
CA HIS A 40 -14.96 -1.58 -7.48
C HIS A 40 -14.86 -0.09 -7.11
N ASP A 41 -16.00 0.53 -6.83
CA ASP A 41 -16.09 1.93 -6.38
C ASP A 41 -16.04 2.06 -4.85
N GLY A 42 -15.55 1.02 -4.17
CA GLY A 42 -15.65 0.86 -2.72
C GLY A 42 -14.31 0.77 -2.02
N GLU A 43 -14.36 0.80 -0.70
CA GLU A 43 -13.20 0.59 0.18
C GLU A 43 -12.63 -0.83 0.01
N VAL A 44 -11.30 -0.92 -0.01
CA VAL A 44 -10.58 -2.21 -0.02
C VAL A 44 -10.18 -2.54 1.41
N LEU A 45 -10.73 -3.62 1.96
CA LEU A 45 -10.40 -4.10 3.29
C LEU A 45 -9.20 -5.07 3.24
N PHE A 46 -8.14 -4.73 3.95
CA PHE A 46 -7.01 -5.64 4.17
C PHE A 46 -7.20 -6.40 5.47
N GLU A 47 -7.08 -7.73 5.39
CA GLU A 47 -7.27 -8.62 6.53
C GLU A 47 -6.06 -9.52 6.72
N THR A 48 -5.88 -9.93 7.97
CA THR A 48 -4.92 -10.96 8.37
C THR A 48 -5.54 -11.78 9.49
N GLY A 49 -4.95 -12.93 9.81
CA GLY A 49 -5.43 -13.79 10.88
C GLY A 49 -4.29 -14.55 11.55
N TYR A 50 -4.61 -15.20 12.66
CA TYR A 50 -3.72 -16.17 13.29
C TYR A 50 -4.53 -17.41 13.68
N GLY A 51 -3.90 -18.57 13.60
CA GLY A 51 -4.55 -19.82 13.98
C GLY A 51 -4.70 -19.92 15.50
N PRO A 52 -5.86 -20.36 16.03
CA PRO A 52 -6.07 -20.53 17.48
C PRO A 52 -5.27 -21.71 18.06
N SER A 53 -4.57 -22.48 17.23
CA SER A 53 -3.81 -23.68 17.60
C SER A 53 -2.48 -23.39 18.31
N GLY A 54 -2.07 -22.13 18.42
CA GLY A 54 -0.83 -21.74 19.10
C GLY A 54 -0.82 -20.28 19.52
N LEU A 55 0.04 -19.95 20.47
CA LEU A 55 0.23 -18.56 20.87
C LEU A 55 0.83 -17.75 19.70
N PRO A 56 0.36 -16.51 19.46
CA PRO A 56 0.99 -15.62 18.50
C PRO A 56 2.47 -15.49 18.79
N HIS A 57 3.29 -15.64 17.75
CA HIS A 57 4.73 -15.38 17.83
C HIS A 57 5.06 -14.09 17.08
N ILE A 58 6.32 -13.65 17.16
CA ILE A 58 6.76 -12.40 16.53
C ILE A 58 6.41 -12.31 15.03
N GLY A 59 6.34 -13.46 14.34
CA GLY A 59 5.92 -13.55 12.94
C GLY A 59 4.46 -13.10 12.74
N THR A 60 3.55 -13.54 13.62
CA THR A 60 2.13 -13.16 13.59
C THR A 60 1.94 -11.64 13.66
N PHE A 61 2.71 -10.95 14.51
CA PHE A 61 2.68 -9.49 14.59
C PHE A 61 3.21 -8.85 13.31
N GLY A 62 4.24 -9.44 12.69
CA GLY A 62 4.71 -9.02 11.38
C GLY A 62 3.63 -9.09 10.30
N GLU A 63 2.83 -10.16 10.30
CA GLU A 63 1.71 -10.30 9.35
C GLU A 63 0.63 -9.24 9.57
N VAL A 64 0.28 -8.96 10.83
CA VAL A 64 -0.64 -7.88 11.20
C VAL A 64 -0.13 -6.54 10.71
N VAL A 65 1.17 -6.25 10.89
CA VAL A 65 1.73 -4.96 10.48
C VAL A 65 1.73 -4.80 8.95
N ARG A 66 1.86 -5.88 8.16
CA ARG A 66 1.86 -5.79 6.69
C ARG A 66 0.58 -5.14 6.14
N THR A 67 -0.57 -5.32 6.78
CA THR A 67 -1.83 -4.68 6.33
C THR A 67 -1.81 -3.17 6.50
N SER A 68 -0.90 -2.61 7.30
CA SER A 68 -0.73 -1.16 7.48
C SER A 68 0.31 -0.52 6.56
N MET A 69 1.12 -1.34 5.89
CA MET A 69 2.28 -0.89 5.11
C MET A 69 1.93 -0.53 3.66
N VAL A 70 0.94 -1.20 3.07
CA VAL A 70 0.57 -1.03 1.66
C VAL A 70 -0.35 0.20 1.52
N ARG A 71 0.07 1.23 0.77
CA ARG A 71 -0.65 2.49 0.54
C ARG A 71 -0.34 3.10 -0.82
#